data_AF-A0A963C8N1-F1
#
_entry.id   AF-A0A963C8N1-F1
#
_cell.length_a   1.000
_cell.length_b   1.000
_cell.length_c   1.000
_cell.angle_alpha   90.00
_cell.angle_beta   90.00
_cell.angle_gamma   90.00
#
_symmetry.space_group_name_H-M   'P 1'
#
loop_
_entity.id
_entity.type
_entity.pdbx_description
1 polymer ?
#
loop_
_entity_poly.entity_id
_entity_poly.type
_entity_poly.pdbx_seq_one_letter_code
_entity_poly.pdbx_strand_id
1 'polypeptide(L)'
;MTAPSATVGHAARSLPKARGLMAAACLLLFSGMAGADGKVSLEAPDEVAALLEKYLVVLKSDHSQQLASFNDRIALARRTRREAESLLATEGYFSPDIRLESAGNGDWKVVVAPGPRAKVGSVKLNLREGSVLDPGEAEVQLDGLRKRWKLNAGDPFTQSAWDAGKGALLADLTRHEFAAARISSSLAKVDPEAAQVDLQVEVDPGPRFRFGEIDVRGLALYDSDLV
;
A
#
# COMPACT_ATOMS: atom_id res chain seq x y z
N MET A 1 -67.86 -42.80 74.10
CA MET A 1 -67.94 -42.37 72.70
C MET A 1 -66.59 -42.66 72.06
N THR A 2 -66.60 -43.66 71.17
CA THR A 2 -65.61 -44.03 70.12
C THR A 2 -64.22 -43.39 70.26
N ALA A 3 -63.23 -44.05 70.89
CA ALA A 3 -62.43 -45.20 70.40
C ALA A 3 -61.38 -44.81 69.33
N PRO A 4 -60.24 -45.52 69.22
CA PRO A 4 -59.39 -46.03 70.30
C PRO A 4 -57.87 -45.96 69.97
N SER A 5 -57.08 -46.45 70.94
CA SER A 5 -55.83 -47.22 70.76
C SER A 5 -54.56 -46.50 70.30
N ALA A 6 -53.35 -46.85 70.72
CA ALA A 6 -52.74 -47.64 71.79
C ALA A 6 -51.23 -47.51 71.46
N THR A 7 -50.35 -47.06 72.37
CA THR A 7 -49.52 -47.93 73.26
C THR A 7 -48.58 -48.81 72.40
N VAL A 8 -47.25 -48.85 72.46
CA VAL A 8 -46.13 -48.48 73.35
C VAL A 8 -44.88 -48.85 72.49
N GLY A 9 -43.67 -48.31 72.57
CA GLY A 9 -42.98 -47.46 73.53
C GLY A 9 -41.53 -47.96 73.60
N HIS A 10 -40.59 -47.02 73.44
CA HIS A 10 -39.21 -47.01 73.96
C HIS A 10 -38.20 -48.06 73.43
N ALA A 11 -36.93 -47.74 73.13
CA ALA A 11 -36.13 -46.57 73.47
C ALA A 11 -34.93 -46.40 72.52
N ALA A 12 -34.48 -45.14 72.40
CA ALA A 12 -33.09 -44.64 72.35
C ALA A 12 -32.09 -45.25 71.33
N ARG A 13 -31.28 -44.49 70.56
CA ARG A 13 -30.75 -43.13 70.73
C ARG A 13 -30.13 -42.66 69.40
N SER A 14 -30.62 -41.52 68.89
CA SER A 14 -29.91 -40.38 68.32
C SER A 14 -28.55 -40.54 67.60
N LEU A 15 -28.56 -40.26 66.30
CA LEU A 15 -27.50 -39.52 65.57
C LEU A 15 -27.61 -38.01 65.90
N PRO A 16 -26.51 -37.23 65.84
CA PRO A 16 -26.40 -36.32 64.69
C PRO A 16 -24.97 -35.97 64.19
N LYS A 17 -24.89 -35.80 62.86
CA LYS A 17 -24.23 -34.75 62.06
C LYS A 17 -22.78 -34.31 62.36
N ALA A 18 -21.88 -34.44 61.36
CA ALA A 18 -21.07 -33.36 60.75
C ALA A 18 -20.11 -33.95 59.68
N ARG A 19 -20.26 -33.59 58.40
CA ARG A 19 -19.44 -32.64 57.59
C ARG A 19 -18.05 -33.16 57.14
N GLY A 20 -17.85 -33.11 55.82
CA GLY A 20 -16.59 -33.33 55.08
C GLY A 20 -16.86 -34.25 53.88
N LEU A 21 -17.36 -33.80 52.73
CA LEU A 21 -16.87 -32.81 51.76
C LEU A 21 -15.55 -33.21 51.09
N MET A 22 -15.63 -33.37 49.75
CA MET A 22 -14.57 -33.35 48.72
C MET A 22 -13.66 -34.56 48.54
N ALA A 23 -13.84 -35.24 47.39
CA ALA A 23 -12.80 -35.34 46.35
C ALA A 23 -13.45 -35.87 45.06
N ALA A 24 -14.07 -34.97 44.29
CA ALA A 24 -14.48 -35.26 42.91
C ALA A 24 -13.22 -35.20 42.03
N ALA A 25 -12.86 -36.33 41.43
CA ALA A 25 -11.83 -36.42 40.41
C ALA A 25 -12.31 -35.70 39.14
N CYS A 26 -12.04 -34.39 39.06
CA CYS A 26 -12.10 -33.65 37.80
C CYS A 26 -10.97 -34.15 36.90
N LEU A 27 -11.29 -35.05 35.97
CA LEU A 27 -10.46 -35.28 34.79
C LEU A 27 -10.31 -33.94 34.08
N LEU A 28 -9.07 -33.46 34.04
CA LEU A 28 -8.63 -32.32 33.24
C LEU A 28 -8.92 -32.63 31.77
N LEU A 29 -10.05 -32.15 31.26
CA LEU A 29 -10.18 -31.84 29.85
C LEU A 29 -9.28 -30.64 29.61
N PHE A 30 -7.99 -30.91 29.34
CA PHE A 30 -7.16 -30.04 28.53
C PHE A 30 -7.86 -29.94 27.18
N SER A 31 -8.81 -29.01 27.05
CA SER A 31 -9.15 -28.45 25.75
C SER A 31 -7.84 -27.90 25.21
N GLY A 32 -7.29 -28.59 24.22
CA GLY A 32 -6.18 -28.07 23.46
C GLY A 32 -6.57 -26.67 23.01
N MET A 33 -5.86 -25.67 23.50
CA MET A 33 -5.68 -24.42 22.77
C MET A 33 -5.00 -24.84 21.47
N ALA A 34 -5.80 -25.18 20.46
CA ALA A 34 -5.35 -25.11 19.09
C ALA A 34 -4.85 -23.68 18.93
N GLY A 35 -3.53 -23.52 18.90
CA GLY A 35 -2.92 -22.24 18.61
C GLY A 35 -3.48 -21.82 17.27
N ALA A 36 -4.25 -20.73 17.29
CA ALA A 36 -4.58 -20.01 16.08
C ALA A 36 -3.24 -19.66 15.43
N ASP A 37 -2.93 -20.29 14.31
CA ASP A 37 -1.65 -20.11 13.62
C ASP A 37 -1.51 -18.67 13.08
N GLY A 38 -2.56 -17.84 13.22
CA GLY A 38 -2.52 -16.40 12.94
C GLY A 38 -2.14 -16.09 11.50
N LYS A 39 -2.29 -17.07 10.61
CA LYS A 39 -1.89 -16.96 9.22
C LYS A 39 -2.85 -16.03 8.51
N VAL A 40 -2.28 -15.09 7.76
CA VAL A 40 -3.03 -14.16 6.94
C VAL A 40 -2.82 -14.52 5.48
N SER A 41 -3.88 -14.93 4.80
CA SER A 41 -3.88 -15.20 3.35
C SER A 41 -4.41 -14.01 2.55
N LEU A 42 -4.22 -14.03 1.23
CA LEU A 42 -4.76 -13.03 0.31
C LEU A 42 -5.85 -13.65 -0.58
N GLU A 43 -6.93 -12.91 -0.79
CA GLU A 43 -7.96 -13.18 -1.79
C GLU A 43 -8.11 -11.92 -2.66
N ALA A 44 -7.53 -11.95 -3.85
CA ALA A 44 -7.52 -10.83 -4.78
C ALA A 44 -7.46 -11.32 -6.24
N PRO A 45 -7.94 -10.54 -7.22
CA PRO A 45 -7.77 -10.85 -8.64
C PRO A 45 -6.29 -10.91 -9.06
N ASP A 46 -5.97 -11.75 -10.05
CA ASP A 46 -4.60 -12.02 -10.54
C ASP A 46 -3.82 -10.74 -10.93
N GLU A 47 -4.54 -9.72 -11.44
CA GLU A 47 -3.97 -8.43 -11.84
C GLU A 47 -3.27 -7.67 -10.71
N VAL A 48 -3.70 -7.87 -9.46
CA VAL A 48 -3.14 -7.18 -8.28
C VAL A 48 -2.57 -8.14 -7.24
N ALA A 49 -2.88 -9.44 -7.33
CA ALA A 49 -2.42 -10.45 -6.39
C ALA A 49 -0.89 -10.47 -6.28
N ALA A 50 -0.18 -10.53 -7.41
CA ALA A 50 1.29 -10.60 -7.41
C ALA A 50 1.95 -9.36 -6.76
N LEU A 51 1.37 -8.17 -6.93
CA LEU A 51 1.86 -6.94 -6.29
C LEU A 51 1.65 -7.02 -4.77
N LEU A 52 0.46 -7.41 -4.33
CA LEU A 52 0.09 -7.45 -2.92
C LEU A 52 0.85 -8.57 -2.18
N GLU A 53 0.96 -9.77 -2.75
CA GLU A 53 1.79 -10.85 -2.17
C GLU A 53 3.24 -10.43 -1.99
N LYS A 54 3.77 -9.70 -2.98
CA LYS A 54 5.17 -9.28 -2.96
C LYS A 54 5.44 -8.16 -1.97
N TYR A 55 4.52 -7.23 -1.75
CA TYR A 55 4.81 -6.01 -0.98
C TYR A 55 4.02 -5.86 0.32
N LEU A 56 2.84 -6.47 0.46
CA LEU A 56 1.99 -6.31 1.64
C LEU A 56 2.62 -7.01 2.86
N VAL A 57 2.95 -6.24 3.89
CA VAL A 57 3.69 -6.73 5.06
C VAL A 57 2.90 -7.79 5.83
N VAL A 58 1.57 -7.67 5.90
CA VAL A 58 0.71 -8.56 6.70
C VAL A 58 0.77 -10.02 6.25
N LEU A 59 1.13 -10.28 4.98
CA LEU A 59 1.21 -11.62 4.41
C LEU A 59 2.55 -12.32 4.72
N LYS A 60 3.54 -11.57 5.22
CA LYS A 60 4.92 -12.05 5.37
C LYS A 60 5.31 -12.38 6.80
N SER A 61 4.50 -12.00 7.78
CA SER A 61 4.82 -12.11 9.21
C SER A 61 3.70 -12.81 9.96
N ASP A 62 4.04 -13.45 11.07
CA ASP A 62 3.05 -13.95 12.02
C ASP A 62 2.43 -12.78 12.79
N HIS A 63 1.10 -12.70 12.75
CA HIS A 63 0.29 -11.68 13.42
C HIS A 63 -0.66 -12.27 14.47
N SER A 64 -0.48 -13.53 14.86
CA SER A 64 -1.31 -14.28 15.83
C SER A 64 -1.64 -13.47 17.10
N GLN A 65 -0.65 -12.83 17.72
CA GLN A 65 -0.85 -12.02 18.93
C GLN A 65 -1.72 -10.77 18.68
N GLN A 66 -1.46 -10.05 17.59
CA GLN A 66 -2.22 -8.86 17.21
C GLN A 66 -3.65 -9.23 16.80
N LEU A 67 -3.83 -10.41 16.22
CA LEU A 67 -5.11 -10.96 15.81
C LEU A 67 -5.93 -11.51 16.99
N ALA A 68 -5.32 -11.81 18.13
CA ALA A 68 -6.04 -12.25 19.33
C ALA A 68 -6.81 -11.09 20.01
N SER A 69 -6.22 -9.90 20.04
CA SER A 69 -6.79 -8.71 20.68
C SER A 69 -7.72 -7.95 19.72
N PHE A 70 -8.88 -7.48 20.20
CA PHE A 70 -9.83 -6.72 19.38
C PHE A 70 -9.27 -5.37 18.91
N ASN A 71 -8.63 -4.64 19.81
CA ASN A 71 -8.07 -3.32 19.48
C ASN A 71 -6.89 -3.45 18.52
N ASP A 72 -6.02 -4.45 18.73
CA ASP A 72 -4.86 -4.68 17.86
C ASP A 72 -5.27 -5.16 16.47
N ARG A 73 -6.32 -5.99 16.38
CA ARG A 73 -6.96 -6.35 15.09
C ARG A 73 -7.43 -5.14 14.31
N ILE A 74 -8.14 -4.22 14.96
CA ILE A 74 -8.62 -3.00 14.31
C ILE A 74 -7.43 -2.17 13.81
N ALA A 75 -6.39 -2.02 14.64
CA ALA A 75 -5.19 -1.28 14.25
C ALA A 75 -4.47 -1.93 13.07
N LEU A 76 -4.35 -3.26 13.07
CA LEU A 76 -3.78 -4.06 11.98
C LEU A 76 -4.59 -3.89 10.69
N ALA A 77 -5.90 -4.11 10.75
CA ALA A 77 -6.80 -3.95 9.59
C ALA A 77 -6.69 -2.56 8.95
N ARG A 78 -6.66 -1.50 9.76
CA ARG A 78 -6.49 -0.12 9.25
C ARG A 78 -5.12 0.10 8.60
N ARG A 79 -4.06 -0.50 9.15
CA ARG A 79 -2.70 -0.40 8.58
C ARG A 79 -2.63 -1.16 7.25
N THR A 80 -3.09 -2.40 7.23
CA THR A 80 -3.17 -3.25 6.04
C THR A 80 -3.95 -2.57 4.93
N ARG A 81 -5.10 -1.96 5.25
CA ARG A 81 -5.89 -1.20 4.28
C ARG A 81 -5.10 -0.06 3.66
N ARG A 82 -4.51 0.84 4.47
CA ARG A 82 -3.73 1.98 3.95
C ARG A 82 -2.53 1.54 3.10
N GLU A 83 -1.88 0.46 3.50
CA GLU A 83 -0.75 -0.10 2.76
C GLU A 83 -1.20 -0.66 1.41
N ALA A 84 -2.26 -1.47 1.39
CA ALA A 84 -2.83 -2.01 0.17
C ALA A 84 -3.36 -0.89 -0.76
N GLU A 85 -4.07 0.11 -0.23
CA GLU A 85 -4.49 1.31 -0.98
C GLU A 85 -3.30 2.01 -1.63
N SER A 86 -2.20 2.18 -0.89
CA SER A 86 -1.00 2.84 -1.41
C SER A 86 -0.33 2.03 -2.52
N LEU A 87 -0.26 0.70 -2.38
CA LEU A 87 0.28 -0.18 -3.42
C LEU A 87 -0.60 -0.16 -4.68
N LEU A 88 -1.91 -0.33 -4.51
CA LEU A 88 -2.89 -0.34 -5.60
C LEU A 88 -2.95 0.99 -6.35
N ALA A 89 -2.79 2.11 -5.65
CA ALA A 89 -2.70 3.43 -6.26
C ALA A 89 -1.52 3.55 -7.24
N THR A 90 -0.40 2.83 -7.02
CA THR A 90 0.74 2.84 -7.96
C THR A 90 0.40 2.21 -9.30
N GLU A 91 -0.56 1.29 -9.33
CA GLU A 91 -1.07 0.62 -10.53
C GLU A 91 -2.34 1.27 -11.10
N GLY A 92 -2.79 2.37 -10.49
CA GLY A 92 -3.93 3.16 -10.96
C GLY A 92 -5.28 2.77 -10.34
N TYR A 93 -5.31 1.97 -9.27
CA TYR A 93 -6.55 1.62 -8.58
C TYR A 93 -6.77 2.53 -7.36
N PHE A 94 -7.70 3.47 -7.46
CA PHE A 94 -7.91 4.52 -6.45
C PHE A 94 -9.19 4.37 -5.63
N SER A 95 -10.01 3.36 -5.90
CA SER A 95 -11.21 3.05 -5.10
C SER A 95 -11.34 1.56 -4.79
N PRO A 96 -10.29 0.92 -4.22
CA PRO A 96 -10.37 -0.48 -3.85
C PRO A 96 -11.22 -0.69 -2.59
N ASP A 97 -11.95 -1.79 -2.54
CA ASP A 97 -12.57 -2.29 -1.31
C ASP A 97 -11.66 -3.34 -0.67
N ILE A 98 -11.18 -3.05 0.54
CA ILE A 98 -10.20 -3.87 1.26
C ILE A 98 -10.72 -4.22 2.65
N ARG A 99 -10.81 -5.52 2.93
CA ARG A 99 -11.34 -6.06 4.19
C ARG A 99 -10.39 -7.11 4.75
N LEU A 100 -10.31 -7.13 6.08
CA LEU A 100 -9.64 -8.19 6.83
C LEU A 100 -10.73 -9.03 7.49
N GLU A 101 -10.87 -10.28 7.04
CA GLU A 101 -11.95 -11.19 7.44
C GLU A 101 -11.38 -12.42 8.15
N SER A 102 -12.14 -12.98 9.10
CA SER A 102 -11.78 -14.24 9.74
C SER A 102 -12.05 -15.39 8.75
N ALA A 103 -11.05 -16.23 8.52
CA ALA A 103 -11.17 -17.45 7.72
C ALA A 103 -11.58 -18.67 8.57
N GLY A 104 -11.77 -18.48 9.88
CA GLY A 104 -12.04 -19.57 10.84
C GLY A 104 -10.75 -20.14 11.44
N ASN A 105 -10.86 -20.91 12.52
CA ASN A 105 -9.73 -21.54 13.23
C ASN A 105 -8.60 -20.59 13.66
N GLY A 106 -8.88 -19.28 13.72
CA GLY A 106 -7.89 -18.25 14.04
C GLY A 106 -7.07 -17.74 12.85
N ASP A 107 -7.33 -18.26 11.65
CA ASP A 107 -6.77 -17.74 10.40
C ASP A 107 -7.59 -16.54 9.90
N TRP A 108 -6.92 -15.70 9.12
CA TRP A 108 -7.49 -14.47 8.57
C TRP A 108 -7.17 -14.35 7.09
N LYS A 109 -7.99 -13.59 6.37
CA LYS A 109 -7.80 -13.31 4.97
C LYS A 109 -7.95 -11.82 4.68
N VAL A 110 -7.08 -11.28 3.85
CA VAL A 110 -7.24 -9.96 3.25
C VAL A 110 -8.00 -10.15 1.94
N VAL A 111 -9.22 -9.65 1.87
CA VAL A 111 -10.05 -9.67 0.67
C VAL A 111 -9.93 -8.32 -0.02
N VAL A 112 -9.59 -8.34 -1.31
CA VAL A 112 -9.37 -7.12 -2.11
C VAL A 112 -10.19 -7.17 -3.38
N ALA A 113 -11.07 -6.18 -3.56
CA ALA A 113 -11.67 -5.85 -4.84
C ALA A 113 -11.03 -4.53 -5.33
N PRO A 114 -10.19 -4.53 -6.38
CA PRO A 114 -9.38 -3.36 -6.75
C PRO A 114 -10.21 -2.21 -7.35
N GLY A 115 -11.39 -2.51 -7.89
CA GLY A 115 -12.24 -1.51 -8.57
C GLY A 115 -11.74 -1.17 -9.98
N PRO A 116 -12.26 -0.09 -10.59
CA PRO A 116 -11.84 0.33 -11.93
C PRO A 116 -10.40 0.85 -11.91
N ARG A 117 -9.60 0.44 -12.90
CA ARG A 117 -8.28 0.99 -13.13
C ARG A 117 -8.39 2.35 -13.81
N ALA A 118 -7.73 3.34 -13.24
CA ALA A 118 -7.75 4.69 -13.77
C ALA A 118 -6.97 4.82 -15.08
N LYS A 119 -7.46 5.72 -15.93
CA LYS A 119 -6.83 6.10 -17.19
C LYS A 119 -6.33 7.53 -17.13
N VAL A 120 -5.35 7.84 -17.97
CA VAL A 120 -4.87 9.20 -18.14
C VAL A 120 -5.95 10.02 -18.86
N GLY A 121 -6.42 11.10 -18.23
CA GLY A 121 -7.41 11.99 -18.82
C GLY A 121 -6.79 13.00 -19.76
N SER A 122 -5.83 13.76 -19.24
CA SER A 122 -5.09 14.77 -19.97
C SER A 122 -3.64 14.84 -19.51
N VAL A 123 -2.77 15.34 -20.40
CA VAL A 123 -1.39 15.66 -20.08
C VAL A 123 -1.12 17.10 -20.46
N LYS A 124 -0.67 17.90 -19.48
CA LYS A 124 -0.26 19.29 -19.69
C LYS A 124 1.22 19.43 -19.37
N LEU A 125 1.98 19.85 -20.37
CA LEU A 125 3.39 20.19 -20.24
C LEU A 125 3.54 21.70 -20.38
N ASN A 126 4.13 22.33 -19.37
CA ASN A 126 4.35 23.77 -19.32
C ASN A 126 5.82 24.07 -19.05
N LEU A 127 6.27 25.24 -19.52
CA LEU A 127 7.52 25.83 -19.07
C LEU A 127 7.24 26.80 -17.92
N ARG A 128 8.18 26.87 -16.97
CA ARG A 128 8.12 27.82 -15.86
C ARG A 128 8.03 29.25 -16.40
N GLU A 129 7.17 30.05 -15.79
CA GLU A 129 7.10 31.48 -16.08
C GLU A 129 8.45 32.18 -15.86
N GLY A 130 8.79 33.12 -16.75
CA GLY A 130 10.10 33.79 -16.74
C GLY A 130 11.26 32.88 -17.18
N SER A 131 10.97 31.84 -17.96
CA SER A 131 12.00 31.04 -18.64
C SER A 131 12.92 31.90 -19.51
N VAL A 132 14.16 31.45 -19.74
CA VAL A 132 15.12 32.12 -20.62
C VAL A 132 14.71 32.11 -22.09
N LEU A 133 13.75 31.25 -22.46
CA LEU A 133 13.23 31.13 -23.82
C LEU A 133 12.19 32.23 -24.09
N ASP A 134 12.32 32.88 -25.25
CA ASP A 134 11.28 33.74 -25.80
C ASP A 134 10.02 32.91 -26.15
N PRO A 135 8.82 33.53 -26.22
CA PRO A 135 7.56 32.80 -26.40
C PRO A 135 7.52 31.85 -27.63
N GLY A 136 8.16 32.24 -28.73
CA GLY A 136 8.25 31.39 -29.93
C GLY A 136 9.12 30.15 -29.73
N GLU A 137 10.30 30.32 -29.11
CA GLU A 137 11.21 29.21 -28.80
C GLU A 137 10.59 28.25 -27.76
N ALA A 138 9.91 28.82 -26.77
CA ALA A 138 9.18 28.09 -25.74
C ALA A 138 8.14 27.12 -26.34
N GLU A 139 7.32 27.58 -27.30
CA GLU A 139 6.31 26.73 -27.92
C GLU A 139 6.93 25.63 -28.80
N VAL A 140 7.99 25.94 -29.54
CA VAL A 140 8.74 24.92 -30.32
C VAL A 140 9.32 23.85 -29.40
N GLN A 141 9.91 24.26 -28.28
CA GLN A 141 10.45 23.34 -27.29
C GLN A 141 9.35 22.45 -26.70
N LEU A 142 8.21 23.04 -26.31
CA LEU A 142 7.05 22.31 -25.78
C LEU A 142 6.45 21.34 -26.79
N ASP A 143 6.29 21.73 -28.05
CA ASP A 143 5.80 20.83 -29.12
C ASP A 143 6.73 19.63 -29.28
N GLY A 144 8.05 19.85 -29.25
CA GLY A 144 9.05 18.78 -29.25
C GLY A 144 8.86 17.82 -28.07
N LEU A 145 8.69 18.35 -26.86
CA LEU A 145 8.46 17.55 -25.66
C LEU A 145 7.15 16.76 -25.74
N ARG A 146 6.05 17.37 -26.21
CA ARG A 146 4.75 16.73 -26.39
C ARG A 146 4.85 15.55 -27.36
N LYS A 147 5.59 15.68 -28.46
CA LYS A 147 5.81 14.60 -29.44
C LYS A 147 6.60 13.41 -28.89
N ARG A 148 7.50 13.64 -27.93
CA ARG A 148 8.33 12.60 -27.30
C ARG A 148 7.71 12.01 -26.03
N TRP A 149 6.67 12.66 -25.50
CA TRP A 149 5.96 12.20 -24.32
C TRP A 149 5.24 10.87 -24.60
N LYS A 150 5.47 9.87 -23.75
CA LYS A 150 5.04 8.48 -24.02
C LYS A 150 3.67 8.12 -23.45
N LEU A 151 3.16 8.88 -22.50
CA LEU A 151 1.94 8.56 -21.77
C LEU A 151 0.79 9.40 -22.34
N ASN A 152 -0.12 8.78 -23.08
CA ASN A 152 -1.19 9.46 -23.81
C ASN A 152 -2.49 9.45 -23.02
N ALA A 153 -3.40 10.37 -23.38
CA ALA A 153 -4.77 10.31 -22.89
C ALA A 153 -5.43 8.98 -23.31
N GLY A 154 -6.13 8.34 -22.38
CA GLY A 154 -6.76 7.03 -22.53
C GLY A 154 -5.89 5.85 -22.11
N ASP A 155 -4.57 6.03 -21.97
CA ASP A 155 -3.67 4.97 -21.49
C ASP A 155 -3.96 4.63 -20.01
N PRO A 156 -3.80 3.36 -19.59
CA PRO A 156 -3.85 3.02 -18.17
C PRO A 156 -2.80 3.81 -17.38
N PHE A 157 -3.20 4.41 -16.25
CA PHE A 157 -2.26 5.12 -15.41
C PHE A 157 -1.43 4.14 -14.57
N THR A 158 -0.12 4.36 -14.52
CA THR A 158 0.77 3.81 -13.50
C THR A 158 1.76 4.86 -13.04
N GLN A 159 2.14 4.79 -11.77
CA GLN A 159 3.17 5.64 -11.20
C GLN A 159 4.52 5.44 -11.92
N SER A 160 4.85 4.20 -12.30
CA SER A 160 6.09 3.88 -13.02
C SER A 160 6.15 4.55 -14.40
N ALA A 161 5.06 4.50 -15.18
CA ALA A 161 5.03 5.15 -16.50
C ALA A 161 5.10 6.68 -16.37
N TRP A 162 4.46 7.25 -15.35
CA TRP A 162 4.54 8.68 -15.06
C TRP A 162 5.96 9.12 -14.70
N ASP A 163 6.63 8.39 -13.81
CA ASP A 163 8.00 8.69 -13.39
C ASP A 163 8.99 8.50 -14.55
N ALA A 164 8.81 7.47 -15.38
CA ALA A 164 9.59 7.26 -16.60
C ALA A 164 9.40 8.40 -17.62
N GLY A 165 8.17 8.89 -17.80
CA GLY A 165 7.87 10.03 -18.68
C GLY A 165 8.59 11.30 -18.24
N LYS A 166 8.52 11.63 -16.94
CA LYS A 166 9.25 12.76 -16.34
C LYS A 166 10.76 12.62 -16.52
N GLY A 167 11.31 11.43 -16.26
CA GLY A 167 12.74 11.17 -16.43
C GLY A 167 13.20 11.33 -17.88
N ALA A 168 12.43 10.82 -18.84
CA ALA A 168 12.73 10.96 -20.27
C ALA A 168 12.67 12.42 -20.73
N LEU A 169 11.66 13.16 -20.28
CA LEU A 169 11.52 14.59 -20.55
C LEU A 169 12.71 15.40 -20.02
N LEU A 170 13.13 15.14 -18.78
CA LEU A 170 14.26 15.84 -18.17
C LEU A 170 15.57 15.50 -18.89
N ALA A 171 15.80 14.23 -19.18
CA ALA A 171 17.00 13.78 -19.87
C ALA A 171 17.12 14.33 -21.30
N ASP A 172 15.98 14.59 -21.95
CA ASP A 172 15.95 15.21 -23.27
C ASP A 172 16.38 16.68 -23.23
N LEU A 173 15.92 17.44 -22.25
CA LEU A 173 16.31 18.86 -22.10
C LEU A 173 17.80 19.01 -21.74
N THR A 174 18.30 18.15 -20.85
CA THR A 174 19.68 18.22 -20.38
C THR A 174 20.71 17.78 -21.41
N ARG A 175 20.35 16.89 -22.34
CA ARG A 175 21.26 16.43 -23.40
C ARG A 175 21.50 17.44 -24.53
N HIS A 176 20.58 18.36 -24.77
CA HIS A 176 20.63 19.24 -25.93
C HIS A 176 21.12 20.65 -25.58
N GLU A 177 20.31 21.41 -24.84
CA GLU A 177 20.55 22.86 -24.66
C GLU A 177 20.59 23.32 -23.20
N PHE A 178 20.02 22.53 -22.28
CA PHE A 178 19.68 22.99 -20.94
C PHE A 178 20.25 22.08 -19.86
N ALA A 179 21.57 22.14 -19.63
CA ALA A 179 22.26 21.29 -18.66
C ALA A 179 21.72 21.41 -17.22
N ALA A 180 21.12 22.56 -16.86
CA ALA A 180 20.50 22.80 -15.56
C ALA A 180 18.98 22.65 -15.56
N ALA A 181 18.39 22.06 -16.61
CA ALA A 181 16.96 21.81 -16.65
C ALA A 181 16.50 21.01 -15.43
N ARG A 182 15.31 21.33 -14.93
CA ARG A 182 14.68 20.64 -13.80
C ARG A 182 13.16 20.68 -13.91
N ILE A 183 12.49 19.75 -13.27
CA ILE A 183 11.04 19.79 -13.09
C ILE A 183 10.74 20.69 -11.89
N SER A 184 10.09 21.84 -12.12
CA SER A 184 9.72 22.78 -11.05
C SER A 184 8.46 22.35 -10.31
N SER A 185 7.53 21.71 -11.01
CA SER A 185 6.29 21.17 -10.44
C SER A 185 5.82 19.93 -11.22
N SER A 186 5.22 18.98 -10.51
CA SER A 186 4.62 17.78 -11.08
C SER A 186 3.39 17.40 -10.27
N LEU A 187 2.23 17.33 -10.91
CA LEU A 187 0.96 17.00 -10.29
C LEU A 187 0.26 15.89 -11.06
N ALA A 188 -0.19 14.87 -10.33
CA ALA A 188 -1.14 13.87 -10.82
C ALA A 188 -2.46 14.06 -10.06
N LYS A 189 -3.44 14.70 -10.69
CA LYS A 189 -4.74 14.95 -10.10
C LYS A 189 -5.63 13.74 -10.36
N VAL A 190 -5.98 13.03 -9.29
CA VAL A 190 -6.80 11.82 -9.35
C VAL A 190 -8.27 12.17 -9.15
N ASP A 191 -9.12 11.63 -10.02
CA ASP A 191 -10.56 11.55 -9.85
C ASP A 191 -10.94 10.06 -9.66
N PRO A 192 -11.17 9.62 -8.42
CA PRO A 192 -11.50 8.22 -8.13
C PRO A 192 -12.86 7.80 -8.67
N GLU A 193 -13.84 8.71 -8.73
CA GLU A 193 -15.19 8.41 -9.21
C GLU A 193 -15.20 8.21 -10.73
N ALA A 194 -14.46 9.04 -11.46
CA ALA A 194 -14.31 8.92 -12.92
C ALA A 194 -13.26 7.86 -13.33
N ALA A 195 -12.51 7.30 -12.39
CA ALA A 195 -11.32 6.49 -12.64
C ALA A 195 -10.38 7.20 -13.66
N GLN A 196 -10.02 8.44 -13.37
CA GLN A 196 -9.22 9.28 -14.26
C GLN A 196 -8.07 9.98 -13.52
N VAL A 197 -6.96 10.18 -14.20
CA VAL A 197 -5.81 10.95 -13.71
C VAL A 197 -5.43 12.03 -14.73
N ASP A 198 -5.49 13.29 -14.32
CA ASP A 198 -4.98 14.41 -15.10
C ASP A 198 -3.56 14.77 -14.67
N LEU A 199 -2.66 14.83 -15.63
CA LEU A 199 -1.23 14.98 -15.41
C LEU A 199 -0.76 16.37 -15.81
N GLN A 200 0.04 16.99 -14.95
CA GLN A 200 0.63 18.29 -15.20
C GLN A 200 2.11 18.26 -14.82
N VAL A 201 2.97 18.69 -15.73
CA VAL A 201 4.40 18.92 -15.48
C VAL A 201 4.74 20.34 -15.84
N GLU A 202 5.40 21.03 -14.92
CA GLU A 202 6.09 22.29 -15.20
C GLU A 202 7.59 22.07 -15.17
N VAL A 203 8.26 22.61 -16.18
CA VAL A 203 9.68 22.44 -16.39
C VAL A 203 10.36 23.80 -16.40
N ASP A 204 11.45 23.91 -15.66
CA ASP A 204 12.35 25.05 -15.67
C ASP A 204 13.59 24.65 -16.48
N PRO A 205 13.75 25.17 -17.72
CA PRO A 205 14.94 24.88 -18.53
C PRO A 205 16.22 25.40 -17.89
N GLY A 206 16.16 26.45 -17.06
CA GLY A 206 17.34 27.16 -16.60
C GLY A 206 18.09 27.86 -17.75
N PRO A 207 19.32 28.35 -17.50
CA PRO A 207 20.12 29.04 -18.51
C PRO A 207 20.71 28.07 -19.55
N ARG A 208 20.96 28.59 -20.75
CA ARG A 208 21.76 27.88 -21.77
C ARG A 208 23.23 27.88 -21.35
N PHE A 209 23.83 26.70 -21.31
CA PHE A 209 25.27 26.55 -21.10
C PHE A 209 25.97 26.33 -22.43
N ARG A 210 27.19 26.83 -22.54
CA ARG A 210 28.10 26.52 -23.64
C ARG A 210 29.43 26.09 -23.05
N PHE A 211 30.11 25.17 -23.71
CA PHE A 211 31.48 24.84 -23.33
C PHE A 211 32.36 26.08 -23.51
N GLY A 212 33.17 26.36 -22.49
CA GLY A 212 34.23 27.35 -22.56
C GLY A 212 35.50 26.75 -23.16
N GLU A 213 36.63 27.38 -22.88
CA GLU A 213 37.93 26.84 -23.23
C GLU A 213 38.15 25.47 -22.58
N ILE A 214 38.59 24.48 -23.37
CA ILE A 214 38.88 23.14 -22.89
C ILE A 214 40.35 23.11 -22.44
N ASP A 215 40.59 22.99 -21.14
CA ASP A 215 41.93 22.81 -20.58
C ASP A 215 42.21 21.31 -20.35
N VAL A 216 43.06 20.73 -21.19
CA VAL A 216 43.46 19.32 -21.10
C VAL A 216 44.78 19.20 -20.36
N ARG A 217 44.77 18.57 -19.18
CA ARG A 217 45.96 18.34 -18.36
C ARG A 217 46.34 16.86 -18.34
N GLY A 218 47.63 16.56 -18.25
CA GLY A 218 48.13 15.18 -18.09
C GLY A 218 48.45 14.44 -19.39
N LEU A 219 48.51 15.14 -20.52
CA LEU A 219 49.01 14.64 -21.80
C LEU A 219 50.54 14.44 -21.76
N ALA A 220 51.01 13.43 -21.03
CA ALA A 220 52.44 13.17 -20.89
C ALA A 220 53.04 12.43 -22.11
N LEU A 221 52.21 11.81 -22.96
CA LEU A 221 52.64 10.91 -24.04
C LEU A 221 51.95 11.14 -25.39
N TYR A 222 50.96 12.05 -25.47
CA TYR A 222 50.20 12.31 -26.70
C TYR A 222 49.94 13.80 -26.86
N ASP A 223 50.01 14.29 -28.10
CA ASP A 223 49.72 15.69 -28.44
C ASP A 223 48.23 16.03 -28.20
N SER A 224 47.94 17.28 -27.85
CA SER A 224 46.56 17.76 -27.60
C SER A 224 45.65 17.63 -28.82
N ASP A 225 46.25 17.51 -30.00
CA ASP A 225 45.58 17.53 -31.29
C ASP A 225 45.02 16.14 -31.66
N LEU A 226 45.34 15.10 -30.86
CA LEU A 226 44.93 13.71 -31.04
C LEU A 226 43.77 13.28 -30.12
N VAL A 227 43.19 14.19 -29.32
CA VAL A 227 42.12 13.90 -28.35
C VAL A 227 40.91 14.81 -28.55
#